data_AF-A0AB32TYZ1-F1
#
_entry.id   AF-A0AB32TYZ1-F1
#
_cell.length_a   1.000
_cell.length_b   1.000
_cell.length_c   1.000
_cell.angle_alpha   90.00
_cell.angle_beta   90.00
_cell.angle_gamma   90.00
#
_symmetry.space_group_name_H-M   'P 1'
#
loop_
_entity.id
_entity.type
_entity.pdbx_description
1 polymer ?
#
loop_
_entity_poly.entity_id
_entity_poly.type
_entity_poly.pdbx_seq_one_letter_code
_entity_poly.pdbx_strand_id
1 'polypeptide(L)'
;MNGSKEMQIMQNKEFRLSDGGYQILHRDQGLDIPYRILVRGIYTVLDASNGLTVMWDQRKNMFIKLNPNFKGSVCGLCGNYDGNSNNDFMLRNREVETNQLKFVSDWKESSICSVATEMRNPCSSNPYKHSWVQKQCSIIRSEVFQACHSHVDPNHFYDACVRDSCGCVSGGDRDCLCGAIAAYAQACNDAGNCVAWRTPKLCPLFCDYYNPSGGCEWHYKPCGAPCIQTCRNPDGQCSNQILSLEGCYPKCPSEYPYFDEDSMKCVKREQCGCFDKHGDYYINQKPVPSTENCQTCYCNLSKIICTYNASACTCAFKGNTYQYGDTIYNTTDGLGSCMTAVCEENGVVQKTSYTCQTSHPTTTSIPTTIFDFSSKPTVDAVYFKKWLKPGLYVCVK
;
A
#
# COMPACT_ATOMS: atom_id res chain seq x y z
N MET A 1 12.98 -7.72 8.98
CA MET A 1 11.78 -8.44 8.53
C MET A 1 10.71 -7.45 8.11
N ASN A 2 10.57 -7.32 6.80
CA ASN A 2 9.46 -6.72 6.09
C ASN A 2 8.14 -7.19 6.72
N GLY A 3 7.45 -6.28 7.41
CA GLY A 3 6.08 -6.49 7.83
C GLY A 3 5.21 -5.73 6.85
N SER A 4 4.35 -6.43 6.12
CA SER A 4 3.24 -5.77 5.43
C SER A 4 2.36 -5.11 6.48
N LYS A 5 1.98 -3.86 6.22
CA LYS A 5 0.89 -3.16 6.88
C LYS A 5 -0.32 -3.30 6.00
N GLU A 6 -1.21 -4.19 6.38
CA GLU A 6 -2.50 -4.34 5.71
C GLU A 6 -3.47 -3.33 6.30
N MET A 7 -4.14 -2.60 5.42
CA MET A 7 -5.22 -1.71 5.79
C MET A 7 -6.40 -1.98 4.87
N GLN A 8 -7.46 -2.55 5.46
CA GLN A 8 -8.73 -2.60 4.76
C GLN A 8 -9.38 -1.23 4.85
N ILE A 9 -9.52 -0.56 3.72
CA ILE A 9 -10.05 0.81 3.65
C ILE A 9 -11.55 0.77 3.39
N MET A 10 -12.02 -0.23 2.66
CA MET A 10 -13.40 -0.32 2.19
C MET A 10 -13.89 -1.77 2.22
N GLN A 11 -15.21 -1.94 2.07
CA GLN A 11 -15.82 -3.27 1.96
C GLN A 11 -15.29 -4.05 0.74
N ASN A 12 -14.96 -3.34 -0.36
CA ASN A 12 -14.61 -3.95 -1.66
C ASN A 12 -13.12 -3.91 -2.01
N LYS A 13 -12.32 -3.10 -1.31
CA LYS A 13 -10.93 -2.89 -1.68
C LYS A 13 -10.07 -2.89 -0.44
N GLU A 14 -9.06 -3.76 -0.46
CA GLU A 14 -8.04 -3.84 0.57
C GLU A 14 -6.75 -3.23 0.03
N PHE A 15 -6.20 -2.29 0.80
CA PHE A 15 -4.97 -1.60 0.45
C PHE A 15 -3.85 -2.12 1.34
N ARG A 16 -2.92 -2.84 0.73
CA ARG A 16 -1.80 -3.45 1.43
C ARG A 16 -0.56 -2.62 1.19
N LEU A 17 -0.07 -1.98 2.25
CA LEU A 17 1.17 -1.20 2.25
C LEU A 17 2.31 -2.10 2.69
N SER A 18 3.29 -2.33 1.83
CA SER A 18 4.41 -3.22 2.15
C SER A 18 5.67 -2.83 1.39
N ASP A 19 6.81 -2.87 2.07
CA ASP A 19 8.15 -2.84 1.46
C ASP A 19 8.40 -1.60 0.58
N GLY A 20 7.90 -0.44 1.01
CA GLY A 20 7.99 0.82 0.28
C GLY A 20 6.99 0.95 -0.88
N GLY A 21 6.20 -0.07 -1.15
CA GLY A 21 5.14 -0.07 -2.16
C GLY A 21 3.75 -0.34 -1.57
N TYR A 22 2.79 -0.49 -2.47
CA TYR A 22 1.42 -0.84 -2.12
C TYR A 22 0.83 -1.83 -3.13
N GLN A 23 -0.18 -2.57 -2.71
CA GLN A 23 -1.00 -3.44 -3.54
C GLN A 23 -2.47 -3.15 -3.26
N ILE A 24 -3.28 -3.19 -4.31
CA ILE A 24 -4.74 -3.05 -4.22
C ILE A 24 -5.33 -4.42 -4.51
N LEU A 25 -6.08 -4.95 -3.55
CA LEU A 25 -6.81 -6.21 -3.70
C LEU A 25 -8.29 -5.90 -3.82
N HIS A 26 -8.91 -6.34 -4.92
CA HIS A 26 -10.36 -6.24 -5.11
C HIS A 26 -11.05 -7.39 -4.36
N ARG A 27 -12.11 -7.06 -3.64
CA ARG A 27 -13.07 -7.98 -3.02
C ARG A 27 -14.43 -7.75 -3.67
N ASP A 28 -15.11 -8.83 -4.01
CA ASP A 28 -16.25 -8.82 -4.94
C ASP A 28 -17.56 -8.25 -4.38
N GLN A 29 -17.60 -7.69 -3.16
CA GLN A 29 -18.86 -7.31 -2.51
C GLN A 29 -18.80 -6.01 -1.69
N GLY A 30 -19.62 -5.03 -2.09
CA GLY A 30 -20.00 -3.82 -1.34
C GLY A 30 -19.98 -2.53 -2.19
N LEU A 31 -19.89 -1.36 -1.56
CA LEU A 31 -19.90 -0.06 -2.25
C LEU A 31 -18.49 0.35 -2.70
N ASP A 32 -18.30 0.67 -3.99
CA ASP A 32 -17.05 1.23 -4.50
C ASP A 32 -17.00 2.73 -4.19
N ILE A 33 -16.08 3.14 -3.31
CA ILE A 33 -15.88 4.55 -2.96
C ILE A 33 -14.70 5.06 -3.79
N PRO A 34 -14.87 6.11 -4.61
CA PRO A 34 -13.77 6.68 -5.36
C PRO A 34 -12.63 7.11 -4.44
N TYR A 35 -11.39 6.76 -4.81
CA TYR A 35 -10.18 7.16 -4.11
C TYR A 35 -9.08 7.51 -5.11
N ARG A 36 -8.06 8.22 -4.63
CA ARG A 36 -6.83 8.49 -5.35
C ARG A 36 -5.64 8.05 -4.53
N ILE A 37 -4.61 7.54 -5.20
CA ILE A 37 -3.32 7.27 -4.58
C ILE A 37 -2.32 8.28 -5.13
N LEU A 38 -1.72 9.04 -4.24
CA LEU A 38 -0.82 10.14 -4.55
C LEU A 38 0.52 9.90 -3.84
N VAL A 39 1.60 10.38 -4.44
CA VAL A 39 2.89 10.52 -3.75
C VAL A 39 3.07 11.99 -3.40
N ARG A 40 3.27 12.30 -2.13
CA ARG A 40 3.45 13.67 -1.62
C ARG A 40 4.62 13.72 -0.67
N GLY A 41 5.70 14.38 -1.09
CA GLY A 41 6.92 14.43 -0.31
C GLY A 41 7.47 13.02 -0.10
N ILE A 42 7.61 12.61 1.16
CA ILE A 42 8.04 11.24 1.53
C ILE A 42 6.89 10.27 1.78
N TYR A 43 5.64 10.68 1.51
CA TYR A 43 4.45 9.91 1.86
C TYR A 43 3.75 9.33 0.64
N THR A 44 3.26 8.09 0.81
CA THR A 44 2.19 7.53 -0.02
C THR A 44 0.87 7.87 0.63
N VAL A 45 0.01 8.54 -0.11
CA VAL A 45 -1.26 9.07 0.36
C VAL A 45 -2.38 8.34 -0.35
N LEU A 46 -3.33 7.80 0.42
CA LEU A 46 -4.62 7.40 -0.09
C LEU A 46 -5.66 8.44 0.35
N ASP A 47 -6.33 9.05 -0.62
CA ASP A 47 -7.35 10.07 -0.40
C ASP A 47 -8.68 9.57 -0.95
N ALA A 48 -9.60 9.19 -0.05
CA ALA A 48 -10.91 8.65 -0.40
C ALA A 48 -11.99 9.74 -0.35
N SER A 49 -12.90 9.70 -1.32
CA SER A 49 -13.97 10.70 -1.49
C SER A 49 -14.97 10.76 -0.32
N ASN A 50 -15.04 9.72 0.52
CA ASN A 50 -15.82 9.72 1.76
C ASN A 50 -15.18 10.56 2.88
N GLY A 51 -13.97 11.10 2.68
CA GLY A 51 -13.26 11.94 3.64
C GLY A 51 -12.30 11.19 4.56
N LEU A 52 -11.94 9.95 4.21
CA LEU A 52 -10.82 9.22 4.80
C LEU A 52 -9.53 9.53 4.02
N THR A 53 -8.51 10.01 4.73
CA THR A 53 -7.18 10.21 4.16
C THR A 53 -6.15 9.46 5.00
N VAL A 54 -5.34 8.64 4.34
CA VAL A 54 -4.27 7.86 4.96
C VAL A 54 -2.94 8.25 4.36
N MET A 55 -1.98 8.60 5.21
CA MET A 55 -0.65 9.06 4.80
C MET A 55 0.39 8.16 5.45
N TRP A 56 1.15 7.42 4.64
CA TRP A 56 2.16 6.48 5.11
C TRP A 56 3.55 6.87 4.62
N ASP A 57 4.53 6.91 5.53
CA ASP A 57 5.91 7.32 5.28
C ASP A 57 6.76 6.26 4.57
N GLN A 58 6.12 5.25 3.96
CA GLN A 58 6.75 4.07 3.36
C GLN A 58 7.56 3.20 4.34
N ARG A 59 7.44 3.48 5.64
CA ARG A 59 8.17 2.82 6.72
C ARG A 59 7.18 2.46 7.84
N LYS A 60 7.24 3.17 8.96
CA LYS A 60 6.56 2.81 10.20
C LYS A 60 5.48 3.81 10.58
N ASN A 61 5.57 5.06 10.18
CA ASN A 61 4.61 6.07 10.58
C ASN A 61 3.44 6.09 9.62
N MET A 62 2.24 6.18 10.18
CA MET A 62 1.03 6.34 9.42
C MET A 62 0.13 7.33 10.14
N PHE A 63 -0.41 8.26 9.37
CA PHE A 63 -1.34 9.26 9.86
C PHE A 63 -2.68 9.02 9.17
N ILE A 64 -3.75 9.07 9.96
CA ILE A 64 -5.11 8.91 9.46
C ILE A 64 -5.86 10.17 9.84
N LYS A 65 -6.42 10.82 8.83
CA LYS A 65 -7.29 11.97 8.99
C LYS A 65 -8.68 11.56 8.52
N LEU A 66 -9.67 11.92 9.32
CA LEU A 66 -11.08 11.66 9.06
C LEU A 66 -11.82 12.99 8.96
N ASN A 67 -12.76 13.07 8.04
CA ASN A 67 -13.72 14.16 7.99
C ASN A 67 -14.55 14.21 9.29
N PRO A 68 -14.91 15.39 9.81
CA PRO A 68 -15.78 15.55 10.97
C PRO A 68 -17.09 14.73 10.95
N ASN A 69 -17.59 14.35 9.77
CA ASN A 69 -18.76 13.47 9.63
C ASN A 69 -18.58 12.09 10.29
N PHE A 70 -17.34 11.64 10.52
CA PHE A 70 -17.04 10.39 11.23
C PHE A 70 -17.03 10.53 12.76
N LYS A 71 -17.26 11.74 13.30
CA LYS A 71 -17.21 12.01 14.73
C LYS A 71 -18.18 11.09 15.50
N GLY A 72 -17.64 10.27 16.40
CA GLY A 72 -18.41 9.28 17.18
C GLY A 72 -18.90 8.05 16.39
N SER A 73 -18.53 7.91 15.12
CA SER A 73 -18.98 6.83 14.23
C SER A 73 -17.90 5.79 13.93
N VAL A 74 -16.71 5.94 14.51
CA VAL A 74 -15.57 5.02 14.33
C VAL A 74 -15.26 4.28 15.61
N CYS A 75 -14.50 3.20 15.47
CA CYS A 75 -13.97 2.44 16.60
C CYS A 75 -12.64 1.79 16.20
N GLY A 76 -11.79 1.51 17.18
CA GLY A 76 -10.52 0.84 16.95
C GLY A 76 -9.44 1.28 17.92
N LEU A 77 -8.19 0.97 17.56
CA LEU A 77 -7.01 1.39 18.31
C LEU A 77 -6.80 2.91 18.35
N CYS A 78 -7.46 3.67 17.47
CA CYS A 78 -7.41 5.14 17.42
C CYS A 78 -8.56 5.81 18.19
N GLY A 79 -9.31 5.07 19.01
CA GLY A 79 -10.45 5.60 19.76
C GLY A 79 -11.73 5.67 18.91
N ASN A 80 -12.69 6.46 19.37
CA ASN A 80 -14.03 6.59 18.75
C ASN A 80 -14.26 7.95 18.06
N TYR A 81 -13.28 8.85 18.14
CA TYR A 81 -13.32 10.20 17.56
C TYR A 81 -14.53 11.03 18.02
N ASP A 82 -14.95 10.97 19.28
CA ASP A 82 -16.04 11.82 19.81
C ASP A 82 -15.55 13.13 20.46
N GLY A 83 -14.23 13.27 20.67
CA GLY A 83 -13.59 14.42 21.31
C GLY A 83 -13.39 14.29 22.82
N ASN A 84 -13.69 13.13 23.41
CA ASN A 84 -13.49 12.83 24.82
C ASN A 84 -12.44 11.73 25.03
N SER A 85 -11.21 12.10 25.38
CA SER A 85 -10.13 11.13 25.56
C SER A 85 -10.34 10.12 26.70
N ASN A 86 -11.28 10.36 27.61
CA ASN A 86 -11.56 9.46 28.73
C ASN A 86 -12.24 8.14 28.32
N ASN A 87 -12.77 8.04 27.10
CA ASN A 87 -13.44 6.85 26.60
C ASN A 87 -12.77 6.24 25.36
N ASP A 88 -11.57 6.71 24.99
CA ASP A 88 -10.85 6.23 23.80
C ASP A 88 -10.45 4.75 23.92
N PHE A 89 -10.29 4.23 25.14
CA PHE A 89 -10.02 2.81 25.40
C PHE A 89 -11.31 1.98 25.41
N MET A 90 -12.15 2.17 24.39
CA MET A 90 -13.38 1.42 24.19
C MET A 90 -13.09 0.04 23.57
N LEU A 91 -13.58 -1.01 24.20
CA LEU A 91 -13.49 -2.39 23.74
C LEU A 91 -14.55 -2.66 22.64
N ARG A 92 -14.43 -3.80 21.93
CA ARG A 92 -15.39 -4.26 20.92
C ARG A 92 -16.80 -4.46 21.47
N ASN A 93 -16.93 -4.78 22.76
CA ASN A 93 -18.22 -4.90 23.47
C ASN A 93 -18.79 -3.54 23.93
N ARG A 94 -18.14 -2.41 23.62
CA ARG A 94 -18.47 -1.02 23.98
C ARG A 94 -18.25 -0.63 25.45
N GLU A 95 -17.63 -1.50 26.24
CA GLU A 95 -17.18 -1.13 27.58
C GLU A 95 -15.91 -0.29 27.51
N VAL A 96 -15.75 0.65 28.44
CA VAL A 96 -14.55 1.47 28.56
C VAL A 96 -13.59 0.78 29.52
N GLU A 97 -12.36 0.52 29.06
CA GLU A 97 -11.31 -0.09 29.85
C GLU A 97 -10.27 0.95 30.28
N THR A 98 -9.66 0.76 31.44
CA THR A 98 -8.60 1.63 31.97
C THR A 98 -7.20 1.06 31.67
N ASN A 99 -7.09 -0.25 31.52
CA ASN A 99 -5.84 -0.93 31.22
C ASN A 99 -5.53 -0.94 29.71
N GLN A 100 -4.47 -0.23 29.33
CA GLN A 100 -4.02 -0.14 27.93
C GLN A 100 -3.74 -1.50 27.28
N LEU A 101 -3.17 -2.48 28.00
CA LEU A 101 -2.84 -3.78 27.42
C LEU A 101 -4.09 -4.61 27.11
N LYS A 102 -5.11 -4.53 27.96
CA LYS A 102 -6.41 -5.17 27.70
C LYS A 102 -7.07 -4.55 26.47
N PHE A 103 -7.13 -3.21 26.40
CA PHE A 103 -7.63 -2.48 25.23
C PHE A 103 -6.91 -2.91 23.93
N VAL A 104 -5.57 -2.89 23.94
CA VAL A 104 -4.76 -3.28 22.78
C VAL A 104 -4.98 -4.75 22.40
N SER A 105 -5.23 -5.63 23.37
CA SER A 105 -5.44 -7.06 23.14
C SER A 105 -6.82 -7.39 22.58
N ASP A 106 -7.85 -6.63 22.97
CA ASP A 106 -9.22 -6.79 22.50
C ASP A 106 -9.34 -6.47 20.99
N TRP A 107 -8.59 -5.47 20.53
CA TRP A 107 -8.49 -5.09 19.12
C TRP A 107 -7.56 -5.98 18.28
N LYS A 108 -7.22 -7.19 18.73
CA LYS A 108 -6.55 -8.16 17.87
C LYS A 108 -7.51 -8.66 16.79
N GLU A 109 -7.00 -8.91 15.58
CA GLU A 109 -7.84 -9.38 14.48
C GLU A 109 -8.06 -10.90 14.56
N SER A 110 -7.00 -11.65 14.86
CA SER A 110 -7.07 -13.11 14.98
C SER A 110 -6.95 -13.57 16.43
N SER A 111 -7.72 -14.60 16.78
CA SER A 111 -7.62 -15.28 18.07
C SER A 111 -6.24 -15.92 18.30
N ILE A 112 -5.55 -16.28 17.22
CA ILE A 112 -4.22 -16.91 17.20
C ILE A 112 -3.13 -15.91 17.65
N CYS A 113 -3.38 -14.61 17.55
CA CYS A 113 -2.44 -13.60 18.02
C CYS A 113 -2.34 -13.64 19.56
N SER A 114 -1.10 -13.60 20.05
CA SER A 114 -0.80 -13.50 21.47
C SER A 114 -1.37 -12.23 22.08
N VAL A 115 -1.81 -12.32 23.34
CA VAL A 115 -2.25 -11.17 24.14
C VAL A 115 -1.08 -10.22 24.32
N ALA A 116 -1.34 -8.91 24.33
CA ALA A 116 -0.32 -7.91 24.60
C ALA A 116 0.15 -8.05 26.05
N THR A 117 1.45 -8.18 26.24
CA THR A 117 2.08 -8.25 27.56
C THR A 117 2.84 -6.97 27.85
N GLU A 118 3.06 -6.69 29.13
CA GLU A 118 4.00 -5.62 29.52
C GLU A 118 5.36 -5.89 28.87
N MET A 119 5.84 -4.85 28.22
CA MET A 119 7.08 -4.89 27.50
C MET A 119 8.17 -4.29 28.38
N ARG A 120 9.25 -5.04 28.61
CA ARG A 120 10.40 -4.50 29.33
C ARG A 120 10.86 -3.22 28.65
N ASN A 121 11.18 -2.19 29.44
CA ASN A 121 11.71 -0.95 28.91
C ASN A 121 12.90 -1.26 27.99
N PRO A 122 12.82 -0.91 26.68
CA PRO A 122 13.86 -1.28 25.73
C PRO A 122 15.22 -0.71 26.10
N CYS A 123 15.26 0.48 26.71
CA CYS A 123 16.49 1.11 27.15
C CYS A 123 17.13 0.38 28.34
N SER A 124 16.34 -0.25 29.21
CA SER A 124 16.86 -1.10 30.28
C SER A 124 17.54 -2.37 29.74
N SER A 125 17.06 -2.85 28.58
CA SER A 125 17.67 -3.99 27.89
C SER A 125 18.89 -3.60 27.04
N ASN A 126 19.08 -2.31 26.77
CA ASN A 126 20.17 -1.79 25.96
C ASN A 126 20.77 -0.50 26.55
N PRO A 127 21.40 -0.56 27.74
CA PRO A 127 21.83 0.63 28.49
C PRO A 127 22.88 1.46 27.74
N TYR A 128 23.75 0.82 26.95
CA TYR A 128 24.78 1.52 26.17
C TYR A 128 24.20 2.46 25.10
N LYS A 129 23.03 2.13 24.53
CA LYS A 129 22.33 3.00 23.57
C LYS A 129 21.62 4.17 24.26
N HIS A 130 21.20 4.00 25.51
CA HIS A 130 20.31 4.93 26.18
C HIS A 130 20.83 6.37 26.18
N SER A 131 22.10 6.59 26.56
CA SER A 131 22.70 7.95 26.58
C SER A 131 22.77 8.60 25.20
N TRP A 132 23.09 7.82 24.17
CA TRP A 132 23.09 8.33 22.79
C TRP A 132 21.68 8.68 22.33
N VAL A 133 20.71 7.81 22.60
CA VAL A 133 19.30 8.01 22.26
C VAL A 133 18.73 9.26 22.94
N GLN A 134 18.95 9.42 24.26
CA GLN A 134 18.50 10.61 24.99
C GLN A 134 19.08 11.90 24.40
N LYS A 135 20.36 11.87 24.01
CA LYS A 135 21.01 13.01 23.36
C LYS A 135 20.45 13.31 21.97
N GLN A 136 20.06 12.30 21.18
CA GLN A 136 19.47 12.53 19.86
C GLN A 136 18.02 12.99 19.96
N CYS A 137 17.23 12.38 20.85
CA CYS A 137 15.82 12.73 21.06
C CYS A 137 15.63 14.10 21.73
N SER A 138 16.66 14.65 22.39
CA SER A 138 16.57 15.96 23.06
C SER A 138 16.25 17.12 22.12
N ILE A 139 16.44 16.96 20.80
CA ILE A 139 15.99 17.93 19.81
C ILE A 139 14.49 18.25 19.94
N ILE A 140 13.65 17.27 20.30
CA ILE A 140 12.20 17.47 20.49
C ILE A 140 11.93 18.53 21.57
N ARG A 141 12.76 18.59 22.61
CA ARG A 141 12.68 19.54 23.71
C ARG A 141 13.62 20.74 23.55
N SER A 142 14.34 20.86 22.44
CA SER A 142 15.32 21.93 22.24
C SER A 142 14.68 23.18 21.63
N GLU A 143 15.48 24.25 21.54
CA GLU A 143 15.09 25.51 20.91
C GLU A 143 14.62 25.36 19.45
N VAL A 144 15.04 24.27 18.76
CA VAL A 144 14.64 23.99 17.36
C VAL A 144 13.12 23.88 17.23
N PHE A 145 12.45 23.32 18.24
CA PHE A 145 10.99 23.15 18.27
C PHE A 145 10.29 24.16 19.20
N GLN A 146 11.01 25.18 19.72
CA GLN A 146 10.51 26.09 20.75
C GLN A 146 9.14 26.71 20.42
N ALA A 147 8.95 27.15 19.17
CA ALA A 147 7.70 27.75 18.72
C ALA A 147 6.50 26.79 18.79
N CYS A 148 6.74 25.48 18.70
CA CYS A 148 5.71 24.45 18.74
C CYS A 148 5.40 23.97 20.17
N HIS A 149 6.31 24.13 21.14
CA HIS A 149 6.15 23.58 22.49
C HIS A 149 4.87 24.04 23.19
N SER A 150 4.37 25.25 22.91
CA SER A 150 3.11 25.77 23.44
C SER A 150 1.85 25.19 22.79
N HIS A 151 1.98 24.56 21.62
CA HIS A 151 0.88 24.02 20.83
C HIS A 151 0.80 22.48 20.91
N VAL A 152 1.95 21.81 21.02
CA VAL A 152 2.05 20.36 21.12
C VAL A 152 3.07 19.99 22.20
N ASP A 153 2.62 19.32 23.26
CA ASP A 153 3.49 18.91 24.38
C ASP A 153 4.64 18.02 23.89
N PRO A 154 5.91 18.45 24.02
CA PRO A 154 7.06 17.68 23.56
C PRO A 154 7.33 16.43 24.40
N ASN A 155 6.81 16.32 25.63
CA ASN A 155 7.25 15.31 26.57
C ASN A 155 6.87 13.89 26.14
N HIS A 156 5.63 13.69 25.72
CA HIS A 156 5.16 12.39 25.23
C HIS A 156 5.91 11.93 23.97
N PHE A 157 6.25 12.86 23.08
CA PHE A 157 7.03 12.57 21.87
C PHE A 157 8.50 12.26 22.18
N TYR A 158 9.10 12.96 23.15
CA TYR A 158 10.44 12.67 23.62
C TYR A 158 10.52 11.25 24.22
N ASP A 159 9.59 10.91 25.11
CA ASP A 159 9.59 9.59 25.76
C ASP A 159 9.35 8.46 24.74
N ALA A 160 8.47 8.70 23.76
CA ALA A 160 8.27 7.79 22.64
C ALA A 160 9.53 7.63 21.78
N CYS A 161 10.19 8.73 21.43
CA CYS A 161 11.46 8.73 20.70
C CYS A 161 12.53 7.90 21.42
N VAL A 162 12.66 8.08 22.74
CA VAL A 162 13.65 7.36 23.54
C VAL A 162 13.34 5.86 23.56
N ARG A 163 12.09 5.50 23.88
CA ARG A 163 11.64 4.11 23.91
C ARG A 163 11.83 3.41 22.55
N ASP A 164 11.38 4.04 21.47
CA ASP A 164 11.37 3.44 20.14
C ASP A 164 12.80 3.30 19.59
N SER A 165 13.66 4.30 19.81
CA SER A 165 15.06 4.25 19.39
C SER A 165 15.87 3.22 20.18
N CYS A 166 15.61 3.03 21.48
CA CYS A 166 16.21 1.94 22.25
C CYS A 166 15.72 0.55 21.80
N GLY A 167 14.46 0.44 21.38
CA GLY A 167 13.84 -0.81 20.93
C GLY A 167 14.25 -1.25 19.52
N CYS A 168 14.97 -0.43 18.78
CA CYS A 168 15.48 -0.80 17.47
C CYS A 168 16.82 -1.56 17.60
N VAL A 169 16.75 -2.88 17.36
CA VAL A 169 17.85 -3.82 17.63
C VAL A 169 18.66 -4.16 16.37
N SER A 170 18.24 -3.72 15.18
CA SER A 170 18.85 -4.17 13.91
C SER A 170 19.11 -3.01 12.96
N GLY A 171 20.35 -2.52 12.89
CA GLY A 171 20.91 -1.76 11.75
C GLY A 171 20.21 -0.45 11.33
N GLY A 172 19.18 0.00 12.04
CA GLY A 172 18.29 1.10 11.64
C GLY A 172 17.99 2.05 12.80
N ASP A 173 18.93 2.21 13.73
CA ASP A 173 18.77 3.10 14.90
C ASP A 173 18.36 4.52 14.48
N ARG A 174 18.90 4.98 13.34
CA ARG A 174 18.51 6.27 12.75
C ARG A 174 17.09 6.26 12.18
N ASP A 175 16.60 5.16 11.61
CA ASP A 175 15.25 5.14 11.03
C ASP A 175 14.17 5.29 12.10
N CYS A 176 14.35 4.66 13.27
CA CYS A 176 13.42 4.78 14.38
C CYS A 176 13.49 6.17 15.02
N LEU A 177 14.69 6.68 15.22
CA LEU A 177 14.94 8.04 15.70
C LEU A 177 14.29 9.08 14.78
N CYS A 178 14.59 9.03 13.48
CA CYS A 178 14.08 9.98 12.49
C CYS A 178 12.56 9.86 12.33
N GLY A 179 12.01 8.64 12.39
CA GLY A 179 10.57 8.43 12.36
C GLY A 179 9.86 9.08 13.55
N ALA A 180 10.43 8.96 14.76
CA ALA A 180 9.85 9.57 15.96
C ALA A 180 9.94 11.11 15.94
N ILE A 181 11.07 11.68 15.52
CA ILE A 181 11.21 13.14 15.41
C ILE A 181 10.30 13.69 14.29
N ALA A 182 10.20 12.99 13.16
CA ALA A 182 9.30 13.36 12.06
C ALA A 182 7.83 13.37 12.51
N ALA A 183 7.41 12.43 13.37
CA ALA A 183 6.05 12.42 13.92
C ALA A 183 5.76 13.68 14.76
N TYR A 184 6.73 14.14 15.56
CA TYR A 184 6.57 15.40 16.29
C TYR A 184 6.54 16.61 15.35
N ALA A 185 7.42 16.64 14.34
CA ALA A 185 7.42 17.70 13.33
C ALA A 185 6.10 17.76 12.55
N GLN A 186 5.49 16.62 12.23
CA GLN A 186 4.18 16.56 11.59
C GLN A 186 3.08 17.11 12.51
N ALA A 187 3.08 16.74 13.79
CA ALA A 187 2.12 17.28 14.77
C ALA A 187 2.26 18.80 14.92
N CYS A 188 3.49 19.31 14.95
CA CYS A 188 3.76 20.75 14.95
C CYS A 188 3.22 21.43 13.69
N ASN A 189 3.45 20.84 12.52
CA ASN A 189 2.99 21.42 11.27
C ASN A 189 1.45 21.42 11.16
N ASP A 190 0.79 20.36 11.63
CA ASP A 190 -0.67 20.29 11.72
C ASP A 190 -1.23 21.31 12.73
N ALA A 191 -0.45 21.69 13.76
CA ALA A 191 -0.75 22.79 14.68
C ALA A 191 -0.33 24.18 14.14
N GLY A 192 0.05 24.29 12.87
CA GLY A 192 0.44 25.55 12.21
C GLY A 192 1.87 26.01 12.46
N ASN A 193 2.71 25.17 13.08
CA ASN A 193 4.10 25.49 13.41
C ASN A 193 5.06 24.70 12.52
N CYS A 194 5.56 25.36 11.48
CA CYS A 194 6.51 24.79 10.54
C CYS A 194 7.94 24.74 11.14
N VAL A 195 8.54 23.55 11.22
CA VAL A 195 9.89 23.37 11.79
C VAL A 195 10.82 22.67 10.80
N ALA A 196 11.92 23.34 10.42
CA ALA A 196 12.99 22.76 9.61
C ALA A 196 14.05 22.09 10.51
N TRP A 197 13.80 20.83 10.88
CA TRP A 197 14.60 20.13 11.91
C TRP A 197 15.73 19.23 11.36
N ARG A 198 15.65 18.83 10.09
CA ARG A 198 16.66 17.97 9.45
C ARG A 198 17.95 18.74 9.18
N THR A 199 19.08 18.06 9.36
CA THR A 199 20.42 18.59 9.04
C THR A 199 21.25 17.52 8.33
N PRO A 200 22.38 17.87 7.69
CA PRO A 200 23.27 16.86 7.10
C PRO A 200 23.74 15.77 8.08
N LYS A 201 23.74 16.06 9.39
CA LYS A 201 24.16 15.12 10.44
C LYS A 201 22.99 14.40 11.10
N LEU A 202 21.79 14.97 11.08
CA LEU A 202 20.59 14.42 11.72
C LEU A 202 19.48 14.26 10.67
N CYS A 203 19.18 13.00 10.36
CA CYS A 203 18.08 12.62 9.47
C CYS A 203 18.12 13.31 8.09
N PRO A 204 19.27 13.31 7.37
CA PRO A 204 19.39 13.98 6.09
C PRO A 204 18.38 13.43 5.05
N LEU A 205 17.89 14.31 4.18
CA LEU A 205 17.03 13.97 3.06
C LEU A 205 17.68 14.49 1.76
N PHE A 206 17.93 13.61 0.81
CA PHE A 206 18.71 13.88 -0.40
C PHE A 206 17.81 14.25 -1.59
N CYS A 207 17.15 15.40 -1.51
CA CYS A 207 16.24 15.83 -2.58
C CYS A 207 16.97 16.17 -3.89
N ASP A 208 18.23 16.58 -3.79
CA ASP A 208 19.11 16.88 -4.92
C ASP A 208 19.45 15.67 -5.78
N TYR A 209 19.30 14.45 -5.23
CA TYR A 209 19.46 13.20 -5.98
C TYR A 209 18.58 13.13 -7.24
N TYR A 210 17.40 13.76 -7.20
CA TYR A 210 16.44 13.75 -8.31
C TYR A 210 16.67 14.89 -9.32
N ASN A 211 17.60 15.80 -9.07
CA ASN A 211 17.90 16.87 -10.01
C ASN A 211 18.61 16.32 -11.25
N PRO A 212 18.24 16.75 -12.47
CA PRO A 212 19.07 16.50 -13.63
C PRO A 212 20.44 17.18 -13.46
N SER A 213 21.46 16.73 -14.20
CA SER A 213 22.81 17.32 -14.13
C SER A 213 22.77 18.84 -14.37
N GLY A 214 23.13 19.62 -13.35
CA GLY A 214 23.10 21.09 -13.38
C GLY A 214 21.72 21.71 -13.08
N GLY A 215 20.70 20.90 -12.82
CA GLY A 215 19.37 21.34 -12.42
C GLY A 215 19.24 21.58 -10.91
N CYS A 216 18.20 22.31 -10.55
CA CYS A 216 17.85 22.62 -9.17
C CYS A 216 16.31 22.70 -9.06
N GLU A 217 15.66 21.61 -9.46
CA GLU A 217 14.20 21.51 -9.54
C GLU A 217 13.60 20.96 -8.25
N TRP A 218 14.34 20.07 -7.57
CA TRP A 218 13.92 19.37 -6.37
C TRP A 218 14.46 20.04 -5.11
N HIS A 219 13.55 20.35 -4.20
CA HIS A 219 13.88 20.97 -2.93
C HIS A 219 13.21 20.27 -1.76
N TYR A 220 13.94 20.20 -0.66
CA TYR A 220 13.35 19.83 0.62
C TYR A 220 12.40 20.92 1.09
N LYS A 221 11.17 20.52 1.39
CA LYS A 221 10.15 21.36 2.03
C LYS A 221 9.75 20.72 3.36
N PRO A 222 10.14 21.30 4.50
CA PRO A 222 9.86 20.72 5.83
C PRO A 222 8.37 20.63 6.13
N CYS A 223 7.56 21.48 5.48
CA CYS A 223 6.17 21.71 5.86
C CYS A 223 5.21 21.56 4.68
N GLY A 224 5.67 20.86 3.64
CA GLY A 224 4.92 20.63 2.41
C GLY A 224 5.05 21.74 1.37
N ALA A 225 4.27 21.58 0.30
CA ALA A 225 4.32 22.41 -0.89
C ALA A 225 2.90 22.54 -1.49
N PRO A 226 2.65 23.57 -2.31
CA PRO A 226 1.43 23.67 -3.09
C PRO A 226 1.19 22.39 -3.90
N CYS A 227 -0.09 22.05 -4.12
CA CYS A 227 -0.45 20.93 -5.00
C CYS A 227 -0.03 21.26 -6.43
N ILE A 228 0.79 20.39 -7.03
CA ILE A 228 1.19 20.49 -8.43
C ILE A 228 0.41 19.47 -9.26
N GLN A 229 0.37 19.66 -10.57
CA GLN A 229 -0.16 18.66 -11.48
C GLN A 229 0.78 17.45 -11.53
N THR A 230 0.23 16.27 -11.38
CA THR A 230 0.99 15.01 -11.48
C THR A 230 0.33 14.08 -12.49
N CYS A 231 1.02 13.02 -12.90
CA CYS A 231 0.42 12.04 -13.81
C CYS A 231 -0.77 11.31 -13.16
N ARG A 232 -0.74 11.08 -11.84
CA ARG A 232 -1.86 10.50 -11.07
C ARG A 232 -2.88 11.52 -10.57
N ASN A 233 -2.57 12.82 -10.64
CA ASN A 233 -3.48 13.92 -10.32
C ASN A 233 -3.38 15.08 -11.34
N PRO A 234 -3.90 14.89 -12.57
CA PRO A 234 -3.74 15.87 -13.64
C PRO A 234 -4.40 17.23 -13.36
N ASP A 235 -5.47 17.25 -12.56
CA ASP A 235 -6.21 18.48 -12.23
C ASP A 235 -5.46 19.38 -11.24
N GLY A 236 -4.42 18.87 -10.58
CA GLY A 236 -3.65 19.62 -9.58
C GLY A 236 -4.44 20.01 -8.33
N GLN A 237 -5.52 19.28 -8.04
CA GLN A 237 -6.35 19.51 -6.85
C GLN A 237 -6.00 18.50 -5.76
N CYS A 238 -5.70 18.97 -4.56
CA CYS A 238 -5.36 18.14 -3.40
C CYS A 238 -6.24 18.54 -2.22
N SER A 239 -6.58 17.56 -1.37
CA SER A 239 -7.17 17.85 -0.06
C SER A 239 -6.23 18.74 0.78
N ASN A 240 -6.81 19.69 1.52
CA ASN A 240 -6.03 20.53 2.46
C ASN A 240 -5.28 19.68 3.50
N GLN A 241 -5.77 18.48 3.79
CA GLN A 241 -5.20 17.56 4.78
C GLN A 241 -3.78 17.08 4.42
N ILE A 242 -3.39 17.16 3.15
CA ILE A 242 -2.15 16.59 2.60
C ILE A 242 -1.17 17.67 2.10
N LEU A 243 -1.52 18.95 2.24
CA LEU A 243 -0.64 20.06 1.83
C LEU A 243 0.54 20.27 2.77
N SER A 244 0.40 19.84 4.03
CA SER A 244 1.38 20.01 5.11
C SER A 244 2.40 18.87 5.23
N LEU A 245 2.57 18.04 4.19
CA LEU A 245 3.43 16.86 4.28
C LEU A 245 4.90 17.17 3.95
N GLU A 246 5.81 16.88 4.88
CA GLU A 246 7.25 16.99 4.68
C GLU A 246 7.74 16.20 3.45
N GLY A 247 8.71 16.72 2.72
CA GLY A 247 9.51 15.91 1.81
C GLY A 247 10.19 16.69 0.68
N CYS A 248 10.52 15.96 -0.39
CA CYS A 248 11.09 16.53 -1.60
C CYS A 248 9.98 16.86 -2.60
N TYR A 249 10.01 18.06 -3.15
CA TYR A 249 9.03 18.51 -4.14
C TYR A 249 9.72 19.12 -5.35
N PRO A 250 9.31 18.74 -6.58
CA PRO A 250 9.83 19.33 -7.80
C PRO A 250 9.14 20.66 -8.11
N LYS A 251 9.84 21.51 -8.87
CA LYS A 251 9.26 22.66 -9.57
C LYS A 251 9.26 22.38 -11.06
N CYS A 252 8.17 21.82 -11.57
CA CYS A 252 8.06 21.51 -12.99
C CYS A 252 7.96 22.77 -13.86
N PRO A 253 8.70 22.81 -14.98
CA PRO A 253 8.64 23.92 -15.93
C PRO A 253 7.36 23.88 -16.77
N SER A 254 7.01 25.00 -17.40
CA SER A 254 5.78 25.13 -18.21
C SER A 254 5.74 24.19 -19.42
N GLU A 255 6.91 23.80 -19.95
CA GLU A 255 7.04 22.92 -21.12
C GLU A 255 6.72 21.46 -20.78
N TYR A 256 6.87 21.08 -19.51
CA TYR A 256 6.67 19.73 -18.96
C TYR A 256 5.99 19.82 -17.59
N PRO A 257 4.73 20.29 -17.50
CA PRO A 257 4.14 20.75 -16.24
C PRO A 257 3.67 19.61 -15.32
N TYR A 258 3.65 18.36 -15.80
CA TYR A 258 3.17 17.21 -15.02
C TYR A 258 4.34 16.49 -14.36
N PHE A 259 4.26 16.30 -13.05
CA PHE A 259 5.21 15.45 -12.35
C PHE A 259 4.80 13.97 -12.48
N ASP A 260 5.66 13.14 -13.07
CA ASP A 260 5.51 11.69 -13.10
C ASP A 260 6.12 11.07 -11.84
N GLU A 261 5.24 10.58 -10.96
CA GLU A 261 5.62 9.98 -9.68
C GLU A 261 6.39 8.67 -9.83
N ASP A 262 6.22 7.95 -10.95
CA ASP A 262 6.87 6.66 -11.17
C ASP A 262 8.30 6.85 -11.71
N SER A 263 8.54 7.84 -12.58
CA SER A 263 9.88 8.14 -13.12
C SER A 263 10.65 9.22 -12.35
N MET A 264 10.00 9.90 -11.40
CA MET A 264 10.53 11.03 -10.63
C MET A 264 11.01 12.19 -11.53
N LYS A 265 10.27 12.50 -12.61
CA LYS A 265 10.59 13.55 -13.59
C LYS A 265 9.38 14.38 -13.97
N CYS A 266 9.63 15.62 -14.39
CA CYS A 266 8.62 16.44 -15.04
C CYS A 266 8.47 16.04 -16.51
N VAL A 267 7.25 15.80 -16.96
CA VAL A 267 6.91 15.25 -18.28
C VAL A 267 5.74 16.01 -18.91
N LYS A 268 5.49 15.76 -20.21
CA LYS A 268 4.26 16.22 -20.86
C LYS A 268 3.10 15.28 -20.54
N ARG A 269 1.86 15.75 -20.70
CA ARG A 269 0.67 14.91 -20.42
C ARG A 269 0.69 13.62 -21.22
N GLU A 270 1.12 13.65 -22.47
CA GLU A 270 1.16 12.49 -23.36
C GLU A 270 2.18 11.43 -22.90
N GLN A 271 3.14 11.80 -22.05
CA GLN A 271 4.13 10.87 -21.52
C GLN A 271 3.67 10.19 -20.22
N CYS A 272 2.65 10.74 -19.55
CA CYS A 272 1.99 10.11 -18.41
C CYS A 272 1.28 8.80 -18.79
N GLY A 273 0.80 8.12 -17.75
CA GLY A 273 -0.11 6.98 -17.88
C GLY A 273 -1.55 7.34 -18.26
N CYS A 274 -2.38 6.30 -18.23
CA CYS A 274 -3.77 6.32 -18.65
C CYS A 274 -4.68 6.07 -17.46
N PHE A 275 -5.90 6.59 -17.54
CA PHE A 275 -6.98 6.24 -16.61
C PHE A 275 -8.02 5.42 -17.36
N ASP A 276 -8.52 4.37 -16.74
CA ASP A 276 -9.69 3.67 -17.25
C ASP A 276 -11.00 4.38 -16.90
N LYS A 277 -12.12 3.77 -17.28
CA LYS A 277 -13.46 4.28 -16.97
C LYS A 277 -13.79 4.26 -15.47
N HIS A 278 -13.04 3.51 -14.66
CA HIS A 278 -13.20 3.40 -13.21
C HIS A 278 -12.29 4.36 -12.43
N GLY A 279 -11.37 5.04 -13.13
CA GLY A 279 -10.41 5.97 -12.54
C GLY A 279 -9.11 5.31 -12.08
N ASP A 280 -8.88 4.04 -12.42
CA ASP A 280 -7.64 3.32 -12.11
C ASP A 280 -6.52 3.77 -13.05
N TYR A 281 -5.35 4.08 -12.48
CA TYR A 281 -4.19 4.59 -13.20
C TYR A 281 -3.27 3.47 -13.67
N TYR A 282 -2.91 3.49 -14.96
CA TYR A 282 -2.01 2.55 -15.61
C TYR A 282 -0.79 3.26 -16.17
N ILE A 283 0.40 2.74 -15.87
CA ILE A 283 1.67 3.29 -16.36
C ILE A 283 1.73 3.22 -17.90
N ASN A 284 2.30 4.25 -18.53
CA ASN A 284 2.48 4.31 -19.97
C ASN A 284 3.27 3.08 -20.49
N GLN A 285 2.89 2.55 -21.65
CA GLN A 285 3.44 1.33 -22.25
C GLN A 285 3.26 0.04 -21.45
N LYS A 286 2.36 0.02 -20.44
CA LYS A 286 2.01 -1.21 -19.71
C LYS A 286 0.68 -1.80 -20.17
N PRO A 287 0.52 -3.14 -20.08
CA PRO A 287 -0.77 -3.79 -20.32
C PRO A 287 -1.84 -3.29 -19.36
N VAL A 288 -3.07 -3.22 -19.87
CA VAL A 288 -4.28 -2.86 -19.11
C VAL A 288 -5.24 -4.05 -19.21
N PRO A 289 -5.92 -4.44 -18.13
CA PRO A 289 -6.97 -5.46 -18.19
C PRO A 289 -8.04 -5.07 -19.21
N SER A 290 -8.38 -5.99 -20.12
CA SER A 290 -9.45 -5.78 -21.09
C SER A 290 -10.81 -6.05 -20.46
N THR A 291 -11.79 -5.23 -20.82
CA THR A 291 -13.19 -5.47 -20.43
C THR A 291 -13.93 -6.36 -21.43
N GLU A 292 -13.36 -6.56 -22.62
CA GLU A 292 -13.91 -7.38 -23.69
C GLU A 292 -13.05 -8.63 -23.90
N ASN A 293 -13.71 -9.75 -24.15
CA ASN A 293 -13.05 -11.00 -24.48
C ASN A 293 -12.24 -10.86 -25.78
N CYS A 294 -11.15 -11.62 -25.93
CA CYS A 294 -10.30 -11.59 -27.12
C CYS A 294 -9.64 -10.23 -27.40
N GLN A 295 -9.47 -9.38 -26.39
CA GLN A 295 -8.74 -8.12 -26.54
C GLN A 295 -7.53 -8.07 -25.62
N THR A 296 -6.47 -7.46 -26.12
CA THR A 296 -5.34 -7.02 -25.30
C THR A 296 -5.28 -5.51 -25.34
N CYS A 297 -5.26 -4.88 -24.16
CA CYS A 297 -5.21 -3.43 -24.04
C CYS A 297 -3.87 -2.97 -23.50
N TYR A 298 -3.40 -1.82 -23.95
CA TYR A 298 -2.19 -1.17 -23.47
C TYR A 298 -2.43 0.32 -23.27
N CYS A 299 -1.77 0.89 -22.28
CA CYS A 299 -1.73 2.33 -22.12
C CYS A 299 -0.69 2.93 -23.08
N ASN A 300 -1.12 3.84 -23.96
CA ASN A 300 -0.24 4.54 -24.88
C ASN A 300 -0.69 5.99 -25.04
N LEU A 301 0.21 6.94 -24.78
CA LEU A 301 -0.01 8.38 -24.92
C LEU A 301 -1.27 8.87 -24.20
N SER A 302 -1.43 8.52 -22.92
CA SER A 302 -2.61 8.81 -22.09
C SER A 302 -3.94 8.21 -22.56
N LYS A 303 -3.92 7.27 -23.52
CA LYS A 303 -5.11 6.55 -24.00
C LYS A 303 -4.95 5.05 -23.84
N ILE A 304 -6.01 4.38 -23.43
CA ILE A 304 -6.06 2.91 -23.43
C ILE A 304 -6.43 2.48 -24.84
N ILE A 305 -5.55 1.70 -25.49
CA ILE A 305 -5.75 1.17 -26.84
C ILE A 305 -5.91 -0.34 -26.72
N CYS A 306 -7.07 -0.84 -27.15
CA CYS A 306 -7.38 -2.27 -27.16
C CYS A 306 -7.39 -2.77 -28.61
N THR A 307 -6.75 -3.91 -28.85
CA THR A 307 -6.75 -4.59 -30.15
C THR A 307 -7.17 -6.04 -29.98
N TYR A 308 -7.84 -6.59 -31.01
CA TYR A 308 -8.17 -8.01 -31.04
C TYR A 308 -6.90 -8.87 -30.97
N ASN A 309 -6.94 -9.91 -30.14
CA ASN A 309 -5.89 -10.90 -29.97
C ASN A 309 -6.53 -12.25 -29.61
N ALA A 310 -6.42 -13.22 -30.53
CA ALA A 310 -6.97 -14.57 -30.35
C ALA A 310 -6.42 -15.25 -29.08
N SER A 311 -5.14 -15.06 -28.75
CA SER A 311 -4.53 -15.64 -27.55
C SER A 311 -5.08 -15.09 -26.23
N ALA A 312 -5.82 -13.96 -26.27
CA ALA A 312 -6.51 -13.40 -25.12
C ALA A 312 -7.99 -13.84 -25.03
N CYS A 313 -8.44 -14.69 -25.96
CA CYS A 313 -9.79 -15.26 -25.91
C CYS A 313 -9.92 -16.25 -24.76
N THR A 314 -11.09 -16.22 -24.12
CA THR A 314 -11.54 -17.22 -23.17
C THR A 314 -12.90 -17.76 -23.58
N CYS A 315 -13.15 -19.04 -23.32
CA CYS A 315 -14.43 -19.69 -23.57
C CYS A 315 -15.05 -20.18 -22.27
N ALA A 316 -16.32 -19.89 -22.05
CA ALA A 316 -17.07 -20.42 -20.91
C ALA A 316 -17.78 -21.73 -21.31
N PHE A 317 -17.51 -22.83 -20.60
CA PHE A 317 -18.20 -24.10 -20.80
C PHE A 317 -18.47 -24.80 -19.46
N LYS A 318 -19.74 -25.11 -19.19
CA LYS A 318 -20.21 -25.78 -17.96
C LYS A 318 -19.70 -25.15 -16.65
N GLY A 319 -19.63 -23.82 -16.59
CA GLY A 319 -19.18 -23.08 -15.40
C GLY A 319 -17.66 -22.92 -15.26
N ASN A 320 -16.87 -23.51 -16.16
CA ASN A 320 -15.43 -23.33 -16.22
C ASN A 320 -15.05 -22.39 -17.37
N THR A 321 -13.93 -21.68 -17.20
CA THR A 321 -13.33 -20.82 -18.22
C THR A 321 -12.08 -21.47 -18.79
N TYR A 322 -12.00 -21.55 -20.10
CA TYR A 322 -10.91 -22.16 -20.87
C TYR A 322 -10.19 -21.09 -21.68
N GLN A 323 -8.87 -21.19 -21.82
CA GLN A 323 -8.06 -20.29 -22.63
C GLN A 323 -8.09 -20.69 -24.10
N TYR A 324 -7.73 -19.76 -24.99
CA TYR A 324 -7.57 -20.06 -26.41
C TYR A 324 -6.63 -21.26 -26.66
N GLY A 325 -7.08 -22.21 -27.47
CA GLY A 325 -6.40 -23.47 -27.77
C GLY A 325 -6.65 -24.59 -26.74
N ASP A 326 -7.28 -24.32 -25.60
CA ASP A 326 -7.58 -25.36 -24.62
C ASP A 326 -8.62 -26.34 -25.17
N THR A 327 -8.32 -27.63 -25.02
CA THR A 327 -9.31 -28.69 -25.27
C THR A 327 -10.25 -28.80 -24.08
N ILE A 328 -11.51 -28.44 -24.29
CA ILE A 328 -12.58 -28.46 -23.29
C ILE A 328 -13.01 -29.89 -22.99
N TYR A 329 -13.16 -30.72 -24.02
CA TYR A 329 -13.33 -32.16 -23.90
C TYR A 329 -12.90 -32.89 -25.17
N ASN A 330 -12.52 -34.15 -25.01
CA ASN A 330 -12.34 -35.13 -26.08
C ASN A 330 -12.96 -36.44 -25.60
N THR A 331 -14.08 -36.84 -26.18
CA THR A 331 -14.86 -38.01 -25.75
C THR A 331 -15.42 -38.79 -26.94
N THR A 332 -15.88 -40.02 -26.72
CA THR A 332 -16.54 -40.85 -27.72
C THR A 332 -18.00 -41.12 -27.34
N ASP A 333 -18.86 -41.29 -28.33
CA ASP A 333 -20.27 -41.70 -28.15
C ASP A 333 -20.43 -43.21 -27.86
N GLY A 334 -19.34 -43.98 -27.89
CA GLY A 334 -19.35 -45.44 -27.71
C GLY A 334 -19.92 -46.23 -28.90
N LEU A 335 -20.40 -45.54 -29.95
CA LEU A 335 -20.97 -46.12 -31.18
C LEU A 335 -20.07 -45.90 -32.40
N GLY A 336 -18.86 -45.35 -32.20
CA GLY A 336 -17.84 -45.16 -33.23
C GLY A 336 -17.58 -43.70 -33.61
N SER A 337 -18.29 -42.74 -33.02
CA SER A 337 -18.00 -41.30 -33.21
C SER A 337 -17.20 -40.74 -32.04
N CYS A 338 -16.22 -39.91 -32.36
CA CYS A 338 -15.40 -39.15 -31.44
C CYS A 338 -15.78 -37.68 -31.57
N MET A 339 -15.80 -36.96 -30.46
CA MET A 339 -16.13 -35.54 -30.40
C MET A 339 -15.13 -34.77 -29.56
N THR A 340 -14.62 -33.68 -30.13
CA THR A 340 -13.72 -32.74 -29.47
C THR A 340 -14.39 -31.37 -29.37
N ALA A 341 -14.06 -30.63 -28.32
CA ALA A 341 -14.38 -29.21 -28.21
C ALA A 341 -13.11 -28.45 -27.84
N VAL A 342 -12.78 -27.42 -28.62
CA VAL A 342 -11.61 -26.56 -28.41
C VAL A 342 -12.10 -25.11 -28.29
N CYS A 343 -11.46 -24.33 -27.42
CA CYS A 343 -11.69 -22.90 -27.37
C CYS A 343 -10.93 -22.20 -28.50
N GLU A 344 -11.66 -21.60 -29.43
CA GLU A 344 -11.11 -21.03 -30.66
C GLU A 344 -11.30 -19.50 -30.70
N GLU A 345 -11.01 -18.90 -31.86
CA GLU A 345 -11.14 -17.47 -32.12
C GLU A 345 -12.53 -16.92 -31.75
N ASN A 346 -12.57 -15.64 -31.37
CA ASN A 346 -13.77 -14.95 -30.87
C ASN A 346 -14.39 -15.57 -29.60
N GLY A 347 -13.68 -16.45 -28.89
CA GLY A 347 -14.16 -17.11 -27.68
C GLY A 347 -15.24 -18.14 -27.96
N VAL A 348 -15.24 -18.71 -29.17
CA VAL A 348 -16.24 -19.70 -29.59
C VAL A 348 -15.73 -21.11 -29.26
N VAL A 349 -16.61 -21.91 -28.65
CA VAL A 349 -16.36 -23.34 -28.44
C VAL A 349 -16.61 -24.09 -29.74
N GLN A 350 -15.54 -24.42 -30.47
CA GLN A 350 -15.63 -25.18 -31.70
C GLN A 350 -15.73 -26.66 -31.39
N LYS A 351 -16.87 -27.26 -31.74
CA LYS A 351 -17.13 -28.69 -31.57
C LYS A 351 -16.94 -29.42 -32.88
N THR A 352 -16.13 -30.46 -32.88
CA THR A 352 -15.86 -31.28 -34.05
C THR A 352 -16.23 -32.72 -33.74
N SER A 353 -16.95 -33.38 -34.64
CA SER A 353 -17.23 -34.82 -34.58
C SER A 353 -16.54 -35.52 -35.74
N TYR A 354 -15.86 -36.63 -35.46
CA TYR A 354 -15.16 -37.44 -36.46
C TYR A 354 -15.28 -38.92 -36.10
N THR A 355 -15.12 -39.81 -37.08
CA THR A 355 -15.13 -41.25 -36.82
C THR A 355 -13.90 -41.62 -36.00
N CYS A 356 -14.09 -42.31 -34.88
CA CYS A 356 -12.97 -42.78 -34.07
C CYS A 356 -12.12 -43.75 -34.90
N GLN A 357 -10.84 -43.43 -35.08
CA GLN A 357 -9.91 -44.39 -35.66
C GLN A 357 -9.65 -45.48 -34.61
N THR A 358 -10.34 -46.61 -34.75
CA THR A 358 -9.97 -47.86 -34.06
C THR A 358 -8.66 -48.34 -34.66
N SER A 359 -7.54 -47.86 -34.14
CA SER A 359 -6.26 -48.51 -34.36
C SER A 359 -6.26 -49.84 -33.61
N HIS A 360 -6.38 -50.94 -34.35
CA HIS A 360 -5.90 -52.23 -33.85
C HIS A 360 -4.43 -52.08 -33.43
N PRO A 361 -4.03 -52.65 -32.27
CA PRO A 361 -2.77 -52.33 -31.64
C PRO A 361 -1.61 -52.95 -32.42
N THR A 362 -0.77 -52.12 -33.02
CA THR A 362 0.59 -52.55 -33.39
C THR A 362 1.54 -52.10 -32.29
N THR A 363 1.91 -53.07 -31.46
CA THR A 363 3.06 -53.08 -30.56
C THR A 363 4.29 -52.43 -31.18
N THR A 364 4.76 -51.29 -30.67
CA THR A 364 6.21 -50.99 -30.63
C THR A 364 6.56 -49.91 -29.59
N SER A 365 7.32 -50.38 -28.58
CA SER A 365 8.32 -49.68 -27.75
C SER A 365 8.02 -48.31 -27.15
N ILE A 366 7.75 -48.37 -25.85
CA ILE A 366 7.85 -47.31 -24.83
C ILE A 366 9.29 -46.73 -24.78
N PRO A 367 9.47 -45.41 -24.76
CA PRO A 367 10.50 -44.77 -23.97
C PRO A 367 9.85 -44.16 -22.72
N THR A 368 10.23 -44.72 -21.59
CA THR A 368 9.82 -44.31 -20.25
C THR A 368 10.45 -42.95 -19.94
N THR A 369 9.66 -41.87 -19.93
CA THR A 369 10.02 -40.62 -19.25
C THR A 369 8.97 -40.30 -18.21
N ILE A 370 9.26 -40.80 -17.00
CA ILE A 370 8.58 -40.44 -15.76
C ILE A 370 8.95 -38.98 -15.45
N PHE A 371 8.00 -38.06 -15.58
CA PHE A 371 8.04 -36.80 -14.85
C PHE A 371 7.19 -36.97 -13.59
N ASP A 372 7.87 -37.30 -12.50
CA ASP A 372 7.30 -37.33 -11.17
C ASP A 372 7.25 -35.88 -10.63
N PHE A 373 6.06 -35.29 -10.63
CA PHE A 373 5.78 -34.08 -9.87
C PHE A 373 5.39 -34.49 -8.44
N SER A 374 6.41 -34.76 -7.62
CA SER A 374 6.25 -34.93 -6.19
C SER A 374 7.25 -34.04 -5.45
N SER A 375 6.78 -32.89 -4.99
CA SER A 375 7.21 -32.37 -3.69
C SER A 375 6.07 -31.58 -3.05
N LYS A 376 5.52 -32.20 -2.00
CA LYS A 376 4.66 -31.59 -0.99
C LYS A 376 5.36 -30.38 -0.36
N PRO A 377 4.61 -29.39 0.12
CA PRO A 377 5.17 -28.23 0.80
C PRO A 377 5.69 -28.64 2.18
N THR A 378 6.98 -28.43 2.46
CA THR A 378 7.51 -28.44 3.83
C THR A 378 7.45 -27.03 4.39
N VAL A 379 6.59 -26.88 5.39
CA VAL A 379 6.48 -25.71 6.26
C VAL A 379 7.63 -25.76 7.25
N ASP A 380 8.61 -24.88 7.11
CA ASP A 380 9.56 -24.57 8.19
C ASP A 380 9.10 -23.29 8.90
N ALA A 381 8.53 -23.49 10.09
CA ALA A 381 8.25 -22.44 11.04
C ALA A 381 9.56 -21.93 11.65
N VAL A 382 9.96 -20.71 11.28
CA VAL A 382 11.02 -19.97 11.98
C VAL A 382 10.41 -18.81 12.75
N TYR A 383 10.60 -18.89 14.07
CA TYR A 383 10.16 -17.95 15.10
C TYR A 383 10.54 -16.50 14.79
N PHE A 384 9.56 -15.60 14.73
CA PHE A 384 9.79 -14.16 14.82
C PHE A 384 9.18 -13.57 16.08
N LYS A 385 10.06 -13.27 17.05
CA LYS A 385 9.82 -12.27 18.09
C LYS A 385 9.66 -10.91 17.40
N LYS A 386 8.41 -10.50 17.14
CA LYS A 386 8.08 -9.20 16.58
C LYS A 386 7.32 -8.39 17.62
N TRP A 387 7.88 -7.22 17.90
CA TRP A 387 7.23 -6.15 18.63
C TRP A 387 5.95 -5.75 17.89
N LEU A 388 4.89 -5.49 18.66
CA LEU A 388 3.61 -4.86 18.30
C LEU A 388 3.74 -3.94 17.06
N LYS A 389 2.96 -4.03 15.97
CA LYS A 389 1.88 -4.91 15.52
C LYS A 389 1.84 -4.88 13.97
N PRO A 390 1.41 -5.96 13.30
CA PRO A 390 0.81 -5.88 11.97
C PRO A 390 -0.63 -5.36 12.07
N GLY A 391 -1.07 -4.60 11.06
CA GLY A 391 -2.47 -4.16 10.89
C GLY A 391 -2.89 -3.01 11.80
N LEU A 392 -2.88 -1.79 11.26
CA LEU A 392 -3.76 -0.75 11.78
C LEU A 392 -5.10 -0.95 11.06
N TYR A 393 -6.01 -1.66 11.70
CA TYR A 393 -7.39 -1.74 11.25
C TYR A 393 -8.10 -0.50 11.80
N VAL A 394 -8.44 0.43 10.91
CA VAL A 394 -9.46 1.43 11.21
C VAL A 394 -10.78 0.81 10.79
N CYS A 395 -11.59 0.39 11.76
CA CYS A 395 -12.98 0.06 11.49
C CYS A 395 -13.75 1.38 11.36
N VAL A 396 -13.88 1.83 10.12
CA VAL A 396 -14.97 2.75 9.74
C VAL A 396 -16.18 1.87 9.47
N LYS A 397 -17.25 2.02 10.27
CA LYS A 397 -18.52 1.33 10.01
C LYS A 397 -19.32 2.00 8.91
#